data_AF-A0A3M7MPQ9-F1
#
_entry.id   AF-A0A3M7MPQ9-F1
#
_cell.length_a   1.000
_cell.length_b   1.000
_cell.length_c   1.000
_cell.angle_alpha   90.00
_cell.angle_beta   90.00
_cell.angle_gamma   90.00
#
_symmetry.space_group_name_H-M   'P 1'
#
loop_
_entity.id
_entity.type
_entity.pdbx_description
1 polymer ?
#
loop_
_entity_poly.entity_id
_entity_poly.type
_entity_poly.pdbx_seq_one_letter_code
_entity_poly.pdbx_strand_id
1 'polypeptide(L)'
;MASSTSTAAESATVYLKSPSDWTRWLALIKTRAANNHLWRYIDPQVKEPPQFSEPIKPTPSSYTTANTTSTTTASLTPEQFQRYSVDIQAWQEETRIYWKKQKVMTEIEDHIIRTAGAYWSTIEDATGVHARLIKLQERVAPTN
;
A
#
# COMPACT_ATOMS: atom_id res chain seq x y z
N MET A 1 -34.36 -33.11 4.72
CA MET A 1 -34.52 -31.64 4.75
C MET A 1 -33.69 -31.12 5.92
N ALA A 2 -32.68 -30.28 5.62
CA ALA A 2 -32.56 -28.89 6.10
C ALA A 2 -31.89 -28.82 7.50
N SER A 3 -30.81 -28.07 7.76
CA SER A 3 -30.15 -27.00 7.02
C SER A 3 -28.70 -26.85 7.50
N SER A 4 -27.77 -26.67 6.56
CA SER A 4 -26.44 -26.15 6.84
C SER A 4 -26.53 -24.62 6.93
N THR A 5 -26.58 -24.06 8.13
CA THR A 5 -26.37 -22.61 8.32
C THR A 5 -24.88 -22.34 8.33
N SER A 6 -24.33 -22.02 7.16
CA SER A 6 -23.05 -21.33 7.05
C SER A 6 -23.26 -19.90 7.52
N THR A 7 -23.03 -19.64 8.81
CA THR A 7 -22.93 -18.29 9.34
C THR A 7 -21.74 -17.62 8.67
N ALA A 8 -22.01 -16.73 7.72
CA ALA A 8 -21.01 -15.78 7.24
C ALA A 8 -20.52 -15.00 8.47
N ALA A 9 -19.26 -15.21 8.85
CA ALA A 9 -18.62 -14.46 9.91
C ALA A 9 -18.55 -12.99 9.49
N GLU A 10 -19.55 -12.22 9.90
CA GLU A 10 -19.53 -10.78 9.88
C GLU A 10 -18.28 -10.35 10.66
N SER A 11 -17.24 -9.91 9.95
CA SER A 11 -15.96 -9.55 10.55
C SER A 11 -16.16 -8.39 11.51
N ALA A 12 -16.35 -8.69 12.80
CA ALA A 12 -16.60 -7.71 13.83
C ALA A 12 -15.50 -6.65 13.79
N THR A 13 -15.85 -5.43 13.41
CA THR A 13 -14.94 -4.28 13.40
C THR A 13 -14.43 -4.08 14.83
N VAL A 14 -13.13 -4.28 15.03
CA VAL A 14 -12.48 -4.04 16.32
C VAL A 14 -12.13 -2.56 16.40
N TYR A 15 -12.54 -1.91 17.49
CA TYR A 15 -12.18 -0.53 17.79
C TYR A 15 -11.09 -0.50 18.85
N LEU A 16 -10.10 0.36 18.67
CA LEU A 16 -9.03 0.60 19.63
C LEU A 16 -9.57 1.48 20.76
N LYS A 17 -10.08 0.85 21.84
CA LYS A 17 -10.62 1.57 23.00
C LYS A 17 -9.65 1.57 24.17
N SER A 18 -8.81 0.54 24.26
CA SER A 18 -7.88 0.29 25.35
C SER A 18 -6.60 -0.39 24.85
N PRO A 19 -5.51 -0.37 25.64
CA PRO A 19 -4.30 -1.13 25.33
C PRO A 19 -4.52 -2.63 25.09
N SER A 20 -5.52 -3.25 25.75
CA SER A 20 -5.86 -4.66 25.51
C SER A 20 -6.41 -4.95 24.12
N ASP A 21 -6.94 -3.94 23.41
CA ASP A 21 -7.45 -4.10 22.05
C ASP A 21 -6.32 -4.09 21.01
N TRP A 22 -5.15 -3.56 21.36
CA TRP A 22 -4.02 -3.30 20.46
C TRP A 22 -3.65 -4.52 19.61
N THR A 23 -3.40 -5.67 20.26
CA THR A 23 -2.94 -6.88 19.57
C THR A 23 -3.94 -7.38 18.54
N ARG A 24 -5.23 -7.41 18.89
CA ARG A 24 -6.29 -7.88 17.99
C ARG A 24 -6.56 -6.87 16.88
N TRP A 25 -6.56 -5.59 17.20
CA TRP A 25 -6.77 -4.50 16.26
C TRP A 25 -5.65 -4.45 15.21
N LEU A 26 -4.39 -4.49 15.65
CA LEU A 26 -3.23 -4.51 14.75
C LEU A 26 -3.20 -5.77 13.89
N ALA A 27 -3.60 -6.93 14.43
CA ALA A 27 -3.66 -8.18 13.66
C ALA A 27 -4.64 -8.11 12.47
N LEU A 28 -5.77 -7.39 12.61
CA LEU A 28 -6.71 -7.19 11.50
C LEU A 28 -6.11 -6.31 10.40
N ILE A 29 -5.44 -5.22 10.78
CA ILE A 29 -4.73 -4.33 9.84
C ILE A 29 -3.63 -5.11 9.13
N LYS A 30 -2.83 -5.87 9.89
CA LYS A 30 -1.77 -6.74 9.36
C LYS A 30 -2.30 -7.75 8.37
N THR A 31 -3.43 -8.40 8.68
CA THR A 31 -4.07 -9.38 7.79
C THR A 31 -4.52 -8.71 6.49
N ARG A 32 -5.20 -7.57 6.56
CA ARG A 32 -5.65 -6.83 5.36
C ARG A 32 -4.47 -6.37 4.50
N ALA A 33 -3.41 -5.87 5.12
CA ALA A 33 -2.20 -5.43 4.43
C ALA A 33 -1.43 -6.60 3.82
N ALA A 34 -1.28 -7.72 4.55
CA ALA A 34 -0.59 -8.92 4.07
C ALA A 34 -1.29 -9.54 2.86
N ASN A 35 -2.63 -9.61 2.87
CA ASN A 35 -3.43 -10.09 1.74
C ASN A 35 -3.24 -9.25 0.46
N ASN A 36 -2.71 -8.03 0.58
CA ASN A 36 -2.43 -7.13 -0.55
C ASN A 36 -0.92 -6.88 -0.75
N HIS A 37 -0.06 -7.62 -0.05
CA HIS A 37 1.40 -7.45 -0.07
C HIS A 37 1.87 -6.03 0.34
N LEU A 38 1.13 -5.39 1.24
CA LEU A 38 1.39 -4.04 1.73
C LEU A 38 2.02 -3.98 3.12
N TRP A 39 1.99 -5.07 3.90
CA TRP A 39 2.44 -5.05 5.31
C TRP A 39 3.86 -4.49 5.47
N ARG A 40 4.79 -4.89 4.59
CA ARG A 40 6.20 -4.42 4.64
C ARG A 40 6.37 -2.91 4.55
N TYR A 41 5.38 -2.20 4.00
CA TYR A 41 5.40 -0.74 3.81
C TYR A 41 4.82 0.01 5.00
N ILE A 42 4.10 -0.68 5.89
CA ILE A 42 3.34 -0.05 6.98
C ILE A 42 3.65 -0.62 8.35
N ASP A 43 4.50 -1.64 8.43
CA ASP A 43 4.86 -2.30 9.68
C ASP A 43 5.50 -1.30 10.65
N PRO A 44 4.87 -0.98 11.80
CA PRO A 44 5.40 0.01 12.72
C PRO A 44 6.67 -0.47 13.46
N GLN A 45 6.98 -1.77 13.42
CA GLN A 45 8.23 -2.32 13.95
C GLN A 45 9.43 -2.00 13.05
N VAL A 46 9.18 -1.67 11.79
CA VAL A 46 10.22 -1.33 10.83
C VAL A 46 10.45 0.17 10.89
N LYS A 47 11.64 0.58 11.36
CA LYS A 47 12.00 2.00 11.49
C LYS A 47 11.94 2.75 10.15
N GLU A 48 12.43 2.12 9.10
CA GLU A 48 12.50 2.68 7.74
C GLU A 48 11.87 1.69 6.76
N PRO A 49 10.53 1.74 6.58
CA PRO A 49 9.86 0.87 5.62
C PRO A 49 10.30 1.24 4.20
N PRO A 50 10.23 0.28 3.24
CA PRO A 50 10.51 0.57 1.84
C PRO A 50 9.59 1.68 1.34
N GLN A 51 10.07 2.52 0.43
CA GLN A 51 9.21 3.51 -0.19
C GLN A 51 8.25 2.83 -1.19
N PHE A 52 7.00 3.25 -1.17
CA PHE A 52 6.01 2.84 -2.16
C PHE A 52 5.99 3.87 -3.30
N SER A 53 6.82 3.67 -4.32
CA SER A 53 7.01 4.61 -5.43
C SER A 53 6.22 4.25 -6.68
N GLU A 54 5.82 5.27 -7.44
CA GLU A 54 5.17 5.11 -8.75
C GLU A 54 6.16 4.54 -9.79
N PRO A 55 5.73 3.61 -10.66
CA PRO A 55 6.55 3.13 -11.76
C PRO A 55 6.94 4.24 -12.73
N ILE A 56 8.22 4.28 -13.12
CA ILE A 56 8.75 5.31 -14.02
C ILE A 56 8.33 4.98 -15.45
N LYS A 57 7.68 5.94 -16.11
CA LYS A 57 7.26 5.77 -17.51
C LYS A 57 8.50 5.65 -18.42
N PRO A 58 8.62 4.57 -19.22
CA PRO A 58 9.65 4.46 -20.24
C PRO A 58 9.55 5.61 -21.24
N THR A 59 10.70 6.20 -21.58
CA THR A 59 10.79 7.28 -22.57
C THR A 59 11.51 6.80 -23.81
N PRO A 60 11.07 7.14 -25.04
CA PRO A 60 11.76 6.73 -26.27
C PRO A 60 13.26 7.08 -26.28
N SER A 61 13.62 8.22 -25.67
CA SER A 61 14.99 8.70 -25.55
C SER A 61 15.93 7.79 -24.75
N SER A 62 15.44 6.88 -23.91
CA SER A 62 16.29 5.93 -23.19
C SER A 62 16.73 4.74 -24.05
N TYR A 63 16.16 4.59 -25.25
CA TYR A 63 16.45 3.49 -26.18
C TYR A 63 17.30 3.94 -27.37
N THR A 64 17.60 5.24 -27.49
CA THR A 64 18.49 5.76 -28.54
C THR A 64 19.94 5.81 -28.03
N THR A 65 20.87 5.31 -28.84
CA THR A 65 22.32 5.45 -28.57
C THR A 65 22.76 6.83 -29.04
N ALA A 66 22.96 7.75 -28.10
CA ALA A 66 23.71 9.02 -28.17
C ALA A 66 23.63 9.87 -29.47
N ASN A 67 23.23 11.14 -29.31
CA ASN A 67 23.19 12.25 -30.29
C ASN A 67 21.93 12.48 -31.13
N THR A 68 20.85 11.74 -30.93
CA THR A 68 19.55 12.13 -31.49
C THR A 68 18.72 12.79 -30.39
N THR A 69 18.51 14.11 -30.48
CA THR A 69 17.53 14.89 -29.69
C THR A 69 16.08 14.45 -29.93
N SER A 70 15.88 13.28 -30.53
CA SER A 70 14.59 12.81 -30.97
C SER A 70 13.88 12.12 -29.81
N THR A 71 12.91 12.83 -29.26
CA THR A 71 12.03 12.39 -28.19
C THR A 71 10.88 11.50 -28.71
N THR A 72 10.86 11.22 -30.01
CA THR A 72 9.72 10.61 -30.70
C THR A 72 10.04 9.17 -31.10
N THR A 73 9.06 8.28 -30.96
CA THR A 73 9.14 6.85 -31.35
C THR A 73 9.51 6.62 -32.82
N ALA A 74 9.26 7.62 -33.69
CA ALA A 74 9.63 7.58 -35.11
C ALA A 74 11.15 7.54 -35.37
N SER A 75 11.97 7.87 -34.37
CA SER A 75 13.44 7.82 -34.46
C SER A 75 14.05 6.49 -34.02
N LEU A 76 13.23 5.57 -33.53
CA LEU A 76 13.67 4.26 -33.07
C LEU A 76 13.79 3.31 -34.26
N THR A 77 14.87 2.53 -34.26
CA THR A 77 14.96 1.33 -35.12
C THR A 77 13.86 0.33 -34.74
N PRO A 78 13.47 -0.60 -35.63
CA PRO A 78 12.46 -1.62 -35.33
C PRO A 78 12.75 -2.40 -34.03
N GLU A 79 14.02 -2.74 -33.79
CA GLU A 79 14.45 -3.46 -32.58
C GLU A 79 14.34 -2.61 -31.32
N GLN A 80 14.66 -1.32 -31.39
CA GLN A 80 14.50 -0.38 -30.27
C GLN A 80 13.02 -0.10 -29.98
N PHE A 81 12.20 0.04 -31.03
CA PHE A 81 10.76 0.22 -30.88
C PHE A 81 10.11 -1.02 -30.24
N GLN A 82 10.56 -2.23 -30.61
CA GLN A 82 10.08 -3.46 -30.01
C GLN A 82 10.43 -3.57 -28.51
N ARG A 83 11.64 -3.15 -28.10
CA ARG A 83 11.99 -3.08 -26.66
C ARG A 83 11.14 -2.05 -25.93
N TYR A 84 11.05 -0.84 -26.48
CA TYR A 84 10.21 0.23 -25.93
C TYR A 84 8.74 -0.20 -25.80
N SER A 85 8.17 -0.93 -26.76
CA SER A 85 6.78 -1.38 -26.71
C SER A 85 6.53 -2.39 -25.60
N VAL A 86 7.46 -3.35 -25.41
CA VAL A 86 7.43 -4.32 -24.30
C VAL A 86 7.53 -3.60 -22.96
N ASP A 87 8.44 -2.64 -22.83
CA ASP A 87 8.65 -1.92 -21.57
C ASP A 87 7.48 -0.98 -21.24
N ILE A 88 6.83 -0.37 -22.25
CA ILE A 88 5.59 0.38 -22.06
C ILE A 88 4.45 -0.52 -21.58
N GLN A 89 4.32 -1.73 -22.12
CA GLN A 89 3.30 -2.69 -21.67
C GLN A 89 3.56 -3.12 -20.23
N ALA A 90 4.81 -3.43 -19.87
CA ALA A 90 5.19 -3.74 -18.49
C ALA A 90 4.88 -2.56 -17.55
N TRP A 91 5.26 -1.35 -17.92
CA TRP A 91 4.96 -0.13 -17.15
C TRP A 91 3.45 0.09 -16.95
N GLN A 92 2.62 -0.14 -17.96
CA GLN A 92 1.16 -0.02 -17.82
C GLN A 92 0.60 -0.98 -16.78
N GLU A 93 1.07 -2.24 -16.78
CA GLU A 93 0.64 -3.24 -15.81
C GLU A 93 1.14 -2.92 -14.40
N GLU A 94 2.41 -2.53 -14.27
CA GLU A 94 2.97 -2.08 -12.99
C GLU A 94 2.23 -0.88 -12.43
N THR A 95 1.90 0.09 -13.28
CA THR A 95 1.13 1.29 -12.93
C THR A 95 -0.27 0.91 -12.45
N ARG A 96 -0.93 -0.02 -13.13
CA ARG A 96 -2.24 -0.54 -12.72
C ARG A 96 -2.19 -1.19 -11.34
N ILE A 97 -1.16 -2.02 -11.09
CA ILE A 97 -0.93 -2.65 -9.79
C ILE A 97 -0.63 -1.60 -8.72
N TYR A 98 0.17 -0.58 -9.04
CA TYR A 98 0.49 0.54 -8.16
C TYR A 98 -0.77 1.27 -7.71
N TRP A 99 -1.65 1.68 -8.63
CA TRP A 99 -2.90 2.37 -8.28
C TRP A 99 -3.86 1.49 -7.47
N LYS A 100 -3.93 0.19 -7.78
CA LYS A 100 -4.71 -0.76 -6.97
C LYS A 100 -4.21 -0.83 -5.54
N LYS A 101 -2.89 -0.87 -5.35
CA LYS A 101 -2.25 -0.88 -4.03
C LYS A 101 -2.40 0.44 -3.29
N GLN A 102 -2.30 1.59 -3.97
CA GLN A 102 -2.61 2.91 -3.42
C GLN A 102 -4.03 2.94 -2.86
N LYS A 103 -5.02 2.47 -3.62
CA LYS A 103 -6.40 2.41 -3.17
C LYS A 103 -6.54 1.59 -1.89
N VAL A 104 -5.95 0.39 -1.84
CA VAL A 104 -5.97 -0.44 -0.62
C VAL A 104 -5.27 0.24 0.55
N MET A 105 -4.17 0.96 0.31
CA MET A 105 -3.47 1.74 1.33
C MET A 105 -4.40 2.81 1.95
N THR A 106 -5.10 3.57 1.11
CA THR A 106 -6.10 4.54 1.57
C THR A 106 -7.22 3.86 2.37
N GLU A 107 -7.70 2.70 1.92
CA GLU A 107 -8.75 1.99 2.67
C GLU A 107 -8.26 1.42 4.03
N ILE A 108 -6.97 1.07 4.14
CA ILE A 108 -6.33 0.70 5.41
C ILE A 108 -6.22 1.93 6.30
N GLU A 109 -5.81 3.06 5.73
CA GLU A 109 -5.71 4.33 6.44
C GLU A 109 -7.07 4.77 6.98
N ASP A 110 -8.10 4.77 6.15
CA ASP A 110 -9.49 5.05 6.55
C ASP A 110 -9.96 4.11 7.67
N HIS A 111 -9.61 2.83 7.59
CA HIS A 111 -9.92 1.88 8.65
C HIS A 111 -9.24 2.26 9.96
N ILE A 112 -7.96 2.63 9.93
CA ILE A 112 -7.21 3.08 11.12
C ILE A 112 -7.86 4.33 11.71
N ILE A 113 -8.12 5.36 10.90
CA ILE A 113 -8.77 6.61 11.34
C ILE A 113 -10.10 6.30 12.04
N ARG A 114 -10.96 5.51 11.40
CA ARG A 114 -12.31 5.20 11.90
C ARG A 114 -12.29 4.36 13.18
N THR A 115 -11.29 3.50 13.34
CA THR A 115 -11.23 2.53 14.44
C THR A 115 -10.27 2.91 15.56
N ALA A 116 -9.45 3.96 15.37
CA ALA A 116 -8.58 4.50 16.42
C ALA A 116 -9.35 5.06 17.62
N GLY A 117 -10.64 5.41 17.44
CA GLY A 117 -11.57 5.72 18.52
C GLY A 117 -11.04 6.79 19.48
N ALA A 118 -10.81 6.41 20.74
CA ALA A 118 -10.33 7.30 21.79
C ALA A 118 -8.89 7.81 21.57
N TYR A 119 -8.12 7.16 20.70
CA TYR A 119 -6.73 7.52 20.39
C TYR A 119 -6.59 8.34 19.10
N TRP A 120 -7.71 8.79 18.52
CA TRP A 120 -7.68 9.61 17.30
C TRP A 120 -6.77 10.84 17.43
N SER A 121 -6.83 11.55 18.56
CA SER A 121 -5.98 12.72 18.83
C SER A 121 -4.48 12.43 18.83
N THR A 122 -4.07 11.17 18.95
CA THR A 122 -2.66 10.76 18.90
C THR A 122 -2.12 10.71 17.46
N ILE A 123 -2.99 10.66 16.46
CA ILE A 123 -2.62 10.49 15.05
C ILE A 123 -3.12 11.60 14.13
N GLU A 124 -3.76 12.63 14.68
CA GLU A 124 -4.34 13.76 13.92
C GLU A 124 -3.27 14.52 13.12
N ASP A 125 -2.09 14.70 13.69
CA ASP A 125 -0.95 15.39 13.08
C ASP A 125 -0.02 14.44 12.29
N ALA A 126 -0.28 13.13 12.32
CA ALA A 126 0.48 12.15 11.54
C ALA A 126 -0.16 11.91 10.17
N THR A 127 0.69 11.92 9.14
CA THR A 127 0.30 11.62 7.75
C THR A 127 0.84 10.27 7.32
N GLY A 128 -0.02 9.44 6.75
CA GLY A 128 0.34 8.13 6.24
C GLY A 128 0.23 7.02 7.29
N VAL A 129 -0.06 5.81 6.78
CA VAL A 129 -0.38 4.63 7.60
C VAL A 129 0.72 4.28 8.59
N HIS A 130 1.99 4.25 8.15
CA HIS A 130 3.13 3.85 8.98
C HIS A 130 3.34 4.79 10.17
N ALA A 131 3.38 6.11 9.93
CA ALA A 131 3.55 7.11 10.98
C ALA A 131 2.43 7.06 12.03
N ARG A 132 1.18 6.86 11.57
CA ARG A 132 0.02 6.70 12.46
C ARG A 132 0.12 5.44 13.32
N LEU A 133 0.56 4.32 12.72
CA LEU A 133 0.75 3.07 13.46
C LEU A 133 1.87 3.17 14.50
N ILE A 134 2.96 3.87 14.21
CA ILE A 134 4.04 4.13 15.19
C ILE A 134 3.48 4.92 16.39
N LYS A 135 2.80 6.04 16.14
CA LYS A 135 2.26 6.86 17.24
C LYS A 135 1.25 6.12 18.11
N LEU A 136 0.37 5.32 17.48
CA LEU A 136 -0.56 4.46 18.24
C LEU A 136 0.19 3.36 19.00
N GLN A 137 1.25 2.80 18.44
CA GLN A 137 2.07 1.81 19.12
C GLN A 137 2.70 2.39 20.38
N GLU A 138 3.35 3.56 20.27
CA GLU A 138 4.00 4.24 21.40
C GLU A 138 3.01 4.56 22.53
N ARG A 139 1.75 4.84 22.18
CA ARG A 139 0.72 5.25 23.14
C ARG A 139 -0.09 4.10 23.71
N VAL A 140 -0.33 3.04 22.94
CA VAL A 140 -1.38 2.04 23.22
C VAL A 140 -0.83 0.62 23.31
N ALA A 141 0.35 0.33 22.73
CA ALA A 141 0.89 -1.01 22.85
C ALA A 141 1.18 -1.32 24.33
N PRO A 142 0.76 -2.49 24.85
CA PRO A 142 1.05 -2.87 26.22
C PRO A 142 2.56 -2.90 26.43
N THR A 143 3.05 -2.12 27.38
CA THR A 143 4.40 -2.22 27.90
C THR A 143 4.50 -3.55 28.64
N ASN A 144 5.26 -4.50 28.12
CA ASN A 144 5.68 -5.67 28.91
C ASN A 144 6.61 -5.24 30.04
#